data_AF-A0A8J6YPQ4-F1
#
_entry.id   AF-A0A8J6YPQ4-F1
#
_cell.length_a   1.000
_cell.length_b   1.000
_cell.length_c   1.000
_cell.angle_alpha   90.00
_cell.angle_beta   90.00
_cell.angle_gamma   90.00
#
_symmetry.space_group_name_H-M   'P 1'
#
loop_
_entity.id
_entity.type
_entity.pdbx_description
1 polymer ?
#
loop_
_entity_poly.entity_id
_entity_poly.type
_entity_poly.pdbx_seq_one_letter_code
_entity_poly.pdbx_strand_id
1 'polypeptide(L)'
;MLRAFVVVIALACAQPVASAAAWAAEPPSAEAFALLDSVPDRLEACNTAGILDEAGDQAAVLKALQKDIACLVGLAGEISQTFYPSDAFGRGRGGSLSAALERVNAELLPVYVGVQTKPLACAPNCDAFYLRQAYDMNVRFLNVFILDMIERLKDDSPIHTE
;
A
#
# COMPACT_ATOMS: atom_id res chain seq x y z
N MET A 1 -38.41 51.45 -21.43
CA MET A 1 -37.29 51.72 -22.38
C MET A 1 -36.08 50.95 -21.89
N LEU A 2 -35.62 49.99 -22.71
CA LEU A 2 -34.58 49.00 -22.40
C LEU A 2 -33.21 49.65 -22.15
N ARG A 3 -32.49 49.20 -21.11
CA ARG A 3 -31.03 49.38 -20.98
C ARG A 3 -30.36 48.04 -21.30
N ALA A 4 -29.55 48.06 -22.36
CA ALA A 4 -28.79 46.91 -22.83
C ALA A 4 -27.67 46.54 -21.84
N PHE A 5 -27.63 45.27 -21.44
CA PHE A 5 -26.47 44.65 -20.81
C PHE A 5 -25.54 44.13 -21.92
N VAL A 6 -24.34 44.68 -22.01
CA VAL A 6 -23.26 44.11 -22.82
C VAL A 6 -22.51 43.13 -21.92
N VAL A 7 -22.71 41.83 -22.16
CA VAL A 7 -21.90 40.77 -21.56
C VAL A 7 -20.69 40.56 -22.45
N VAL A 8 -19.50 40.92 -21.97
CA VAL A 8 -18.23 40.54 -22.59
C VAL A 8 -17.88 39.14 -22.11
N ILE A 9 -18.14 38.13 -22.95
CA ILE A 9 -17.66 36.76 -22.71
C ILE A 9 -16.20 36.74 -23.17
N ALA A 10 -15.28 36.79 -22.20
CA ALA A 10 -13.89 36.46 -22.46
C ALA A 10 -13.79 34.95 -22.72
N LEU A 11 -13.59 34.57 -23.98
CA LEU A 11 -13.15 33.23 -24.35
C LEU A 11 -11.75 33.02 -23.75
N ALA A 12 -11.68 32.38 -22.58
CA ALA A 12 -10.45 31.78 -22.11
C ALA A 12 -10.19 30.56 -23.01
N CYS A 13 -9.23 30.70 -23.93
CA CYS A 13 -8.66 29.57 -24.64
C CYS A 13 -8.13 28.57 -23.60
N ALA A 14 -8.88 27.51 -23.36
CA ALA A 14 -8.40 26.32 -22.68
C ALA A 14 -7.26 25.76 -23.54
N GLN A 15 -6.01 26.05 -23.17
CA GLN A 15 -4.89 25.35 -23.76
C GLN A 15 -4.89 23.92 -23.22
N PRO A 16 -4.80 22.90 -24.08
CA PRO A 16 -4.60 21.54 -23.62
C PRO A 16 -3.27 21.51 -22.88
N VAL A 17 -3.31 21.19 -21.58
CA VAL A 17 -2.11 20.87 -20.82
C VAL A 17 -1.64 19.52 -21.34
N ALA A 18 -0.83 19.54 -22.41
CA ALA A 18 -0.17 18.36 -22.93
C ALA A 18 0.77 17.85 -21.83
N SER A 19 0.33 16.86 -21.07
CA SER A 19 1.13 16.09 -20.12
C SER A 19 2.11 15.22 -20.92
N ALA A 20 3.12 15.84 -21.51
CA ALA A 20 4.08 15.21 -22.41
C ALA A 20 5.45 14.96 -21.75
N ALA A 21 5.49 14.68 -20.44
CA ALA A 21 6.75 14.47 -19.72
C ALA A 21 6.69 13.34 -18.67
N ALA A 22 5.87 12.30 -18.90
CA ALA A 22 5.86 11.10 -18.06
C ALA A 22 6.50 9.86 -18.74
N TRP A 23 6.96 9.98 -20.00
CA TRP A 23 7.33 8.85 -20.86
C TRP A 23 8.83 8.69 -21.10
N ALA A 24 9.67 9.21 -20.21
CA ALA A 24 11.13 9.19 -20.38
C ALA A 24 11.88 8.26 -19.40
N ALA A 25 11.16 7.41 -18.67
CA ALA A 25 11.79 6.29 -17.95
C ALA A 25 11.86 5.09 -18.89
N GLU A 26 13.04 4.48 -19.02
CA GLU A 26 13.16 3.19 -19.68
C GLU A 26 12.27 2.17 -18.95
N PRO A 27 11.53 1.32 -19.69
CA PRO A 27 10.76 0.26 -19.05
C PRO A 27 11.70 -0.67 -18.25
N PRO A 28 11.22 -1.27 -17.16
CA PRO A 28 12.02 -2.22 -16.38
C PRO A 28 12.58 -3.35 -17.26
N SER A 29 13.81 -3.79 -16.98
CA SER A 29 14.46 -4.87 -17.73
C SER A 29 13.77 -6.21 -17.50
N ALA A 30 13.98 -7.17 -18.41
CA ALA A 30 13.51 -8.55 -18.22
C ALA A 30 14.03 -9.16 -16.89
N GLU A 31 15.27 -8.86 -16.51
CA GLU A 31 15.84 -9.27 -15.23
C GLU A 31 15.09 -8.67 -14.04
N ALA A 32 14.67 -7.39 -14.13
CA ALA A 32 13.85 -6.77 -13.10
C ALA A 32 12.52 -7.50 -12.96
N PHE A 33 11.84 -7.81 -14.08
CA PHE A 33 10.60 -8.59 -14.04
C PHE A 33 10.80 -9.99 -13.45
N ALA A 34 11.90 -10.68 -13.75
CA ALA A 34 12.17 -12.00 -13.19
C ALA A 34 12.26 -12.00 -11.65
N LEU A 35 12.60 -10.86 -11.04
CA LEU A 35 12.59 -10.72 -9.58
C LEU A 35 11.18 -10.80 -8.98
N LEU A 36 10.11 -10.57 -9.75
CA LEU A 36 8.72 -10.69 -9.30
C LEU A 36 8.35 -12.14 -8.93
N ASP A 37 9.05 -13.14 -9.49
CA ASP A 37 8.87 -14.55 -9.13
C ASP A 37 9.35 -14.87 -7.72
N SER A 38 10.31 -14.09 -7.18
CA SER A 38 10.82 -14.27 -5.82
C SER A 38 9.95 -13.59 -4.75
N VAL A 39 8.97 -12.77 -5.13
CA VAL A 39 8.19 -11.99 -4.15
C VAL A 39 7.42 -12.86 -3.16
N PRO A 40 6.79 -13.99 -3.54
CA PRO A 40 6.18 -14.91 -2.58
C PRO A 40 7.15 -15.37 -1.48
N ASP A 41 8.38 -15.74 -1.83
CA ASP A 41 9.40 -16.16 -0.85
C ASP A 41 9.82 -14.99 0.06
N ARG A 42 9.83 -13.77 -0.48
CA ARG A 42 10.14 -12.56 0.29
C ARG A 42 9.00 -12.16 1.23
N LEU A 43 7.75 -12.40 0.85
CA LEU A 43 6.58 -12.27 1.72
C LEU A 43 6.66 -13.26 2.88
N GLU A 44 6.98 -14.53 2.59
CA GLU A 44 7.20 -15.58 3.60
C GLU A 44 8.33 -15.19 4.55
N ALA A 45 9.43 -14.64 4.03
CA ALA A 45 10.57 -14.17 4.85
C ALA A 45 10.20 -13.00 5.78
N CYS A 46 9.16 -12.22 5.46
CA CYS A 46 8.63 -11.18 6.36
C CYS A 46 7.77 -11.76 7.49
N ASN A 47 7.31 -13.02 7.45
CA ASN A 47 6.35 -13.61 8.40
C ASN A 47 7.05 -14.12 9.69
N THR A 48 7.62 -13.20 10.47
CA THR A 48 8.29 -13.58 11.73
C THR A 48 7.30 -13.91 12.85
N ALA A 49 6.10 -13.33 12.82
CA ALA A 49 5.07 -13.59 13.82
C ALA A 49 4.50 -15.01 13.72
N GLY A 50 4.35 -15.57 12.51
CA GLY A 50 3.88 -16.93 12.28
C GLY A 50 4.76 -17.99 12.96
N ILE A 51 6.07 -17.72 13.06
CA ILE A 51 7.04 -18.60 13.73
C ILE A 51 6.91 -18.53 15.26
N LEU A 52 6.48 -17.39 15.81
CA LEU A 52 6.45 -17.14 17.26
C LEU A 52 5.12 -17.52 17.91
N ASP A 53 4.07 -17.77 17.13
CA ASP A 53 2.73 -18.06 17.64
C ASP A 53 2.70 -19.32 18.52
N GLU A 54 3.57 -20.28 18.25
CA GLU A 54 3.70 -21.53 19.00
C GLU A 54 4.23 -21.33 20.44
N ALA A 55 4.88 -20.20 20.73
CA ALA A 55 5.49 -19.91 22.03
C ALA A 55 4.53 -19.26 23.04
N GLY A 56 3.33 -18.83 22.61
CA GLY A 56 2.29 -18.27 23.49
C GLY A 56 2.59 -16.88 24.09
N ASP A 57 3.74 -16.28 23.82
CA ASP A 57 4.11 -14.93 24.28
C ASP A 57 3.45 -13.85 23.41
N GLN A 58 2.30 -13.35 23.88
CA GLN A 58 1.52 -12.32 23.18
C GLN A 58 2.30 -11.02 22.93
N ALA A 59 3.20 -10.63 23.83
CA ALA A 59 3.98 -9.41 23.66
C ALA A 59 5.06 -9.59 22.59
N ALA A 60 5.69 -10.77 22.53
CA ALA A 60 6.63 -11.10 21.47
C ALA A 60 5.94 -11.19 20.10
N VAL A 61 4.75 -11.82 20.03
CA VAL A 61 3.97 -11.92 18.78
C VAL A 61 3.54 -10.54 18.29
N LEU A 62 3.03 -9.65 19.16
CA LEU A 62 2.68 -8.28 18.78
C LEU A 62 3.88 -7.50 18.23
N LYS A 63 5.05 -7.63 18.87
CA LYS A 63 6.29 -7.00 18.39
C LYS A 63 6.73 -7.57 17.04
N ALA A 64 6.53 -8.87 16.82
CA ALA A 64 6.81 -9.51 15.55
C ALA A 64 5.87 -9.00 14.45
N LEU A 65 4.55 -8.94 14.69
CA LEU A 65 3.59 -8.39 13.72
C LEU A 65 3.92 -6.95 13.32
N GLN A 66 4.39 -6.12 14.24
CA GLN A 66 4.87 -4.77 13.91
C GLN A 66 6.10 -4.77 12.98
N LYS A 67 7.03 -5.70 13.18
CA LYS A 67 8.18 -5.89 12.28
C LYS A 67 7.73 -6.41 10.92
N ASP A 68 6.80 -7.35 10.89
CA ASP A 68 6.25 -7.91 9.67
C ASP A 68 5.59 -6.80 8.83
N ILE A 69 4.79 -5.92 9.45
CA ILE A 69 4.22 -4.73 8.79
C ILE A 69 5.32 -3.85 8.18
N ALA A 70 6.37 -3.53 8.95
CA ALA A 70 7.47 -2.70 8.45
C ALA A 70 8.23 -3.37 7.29
N CYS A 71 8.44 -4.68 7.36
CA CYS A 71 9.05 -5.49 6.30
C CYS A 71 8.22 -5.43 5.02
N LEU A 72 6.91 -5.64 5.12
CA LEU A 72 5.97 -5.60 3.99
C LEU A 72 5.89 -4.20 3.36
N VAL A 73 5.84 -3.14 4.15
CA VAL A 73 5.87 -1.75 3.67
C VAL A 73 7.18 -1.43 2.94
N GLY A 74 8.30 -1.97 3.42
CA GLY A 74 9.60 -1.88 2.76
C GLY A 74 9.60 -2.60 1.41
N LEU A 75 9.15 -3.84 1.38
CA LEU A 75 9.04 -4.67 0.18
C LEU A 75 8.15 -4.01 -0.90
N ALA A 76 6.96 -3.51 -0.52
CA ALA A 76 6.11 -2.76 -1.42
C ALA A 76 6.81 -1.49 -1.95
N GLY A 77 7.55 -0.80 -1.07
CA GLY A 77 8.38 0.35 -1.43
C GLY A 77 9.42 0.03 -2.49
N GLU A 78 10.16 -1.05 -2.31
CA GLU A 78 11.17 -1.50 -3.27
C GLU A 78 10.56 -1.84 -4.63
N ILE A 79 9.47 -2.63 -4.65
CA ILE A 79 8.74 -2.95 -5.87
C ILE A 79 8.28 -1.65 -6.55
N SER A 80 7.73 -0.71 -5.78
CA SER A 80 7.24 0.56 -6.33
C SER A 80 8.34 1.39 -6.99
N GLN A 81 9.53 1.43 -6.41
CA GLN A 81 10.65 2.22 -6.94
C GLN A 81 11.20 1.64 -8.24
N THR A 82 11.07 0.32 -8.43
CA THR A 82 11.52 -0.35 -9.65
C THR A 82 10.49 -0.23 -10.78
N PHE A 83 9.20 -0.39 -10.48
CA PHE A 83 8.17 -0.61 -11.51
C PHE A 83 7.21 0.57 -11.74
N TYR A 84 7.24 1.59 -10.89
CA TYR A 84 6.32 2.73 -11.00
C TYR A 84 7.10 4.05 -11.11
N PRO A 85 6.55 5.05 -11.83
CA PRO A 85 7.13 6.38 -11.83
C PRO A 85 7.07 6.99 -10.42
N SER A 86 8.01 7.87 -10.12
CA SER A 86 8.21 8.44 -8.78
C SER A 86 7.04 9.28 -8.24
N ASP A 87 6.08 9.63 -9.09
CA ASP A 87 4.86 10.37 -8.74
C ASP A 87 3.57 9.52 -8.75
N ALA A 88 3.68 8.21 -9.03
CA ALA A 88 2.53 7.28 -9.11
C ALA A 88 1.68 7.26 -7.84
N PHE A 89 2.31 7.50 -6.68
CA PHE A 89 1.67 7.41 -5.37
C PHE A 89 1.51 8.80 -4.69
N GLY A 90 1.54 9.87 -5.48
CA GLY A 90 1.30 11.25 -5.06
C GLY A 90 2.54 12.15 -5.12
N ARG A 91 2.33 13.48 -5.22
CA ARG A 91 3.42 14.48 -5.29
C ARG A 91 3.76 15.03 -3.89
N GLY A 92 5.06 15.14 -3.56
CA GLY A 92 5.56 15.84 -2.35
C GLY A 92 6.20 14.96 -1.28
N ARG A 93 6.46 15.53 -0.08
CA ARG A 93 7.00 14.79 1.09
C ARG A 93 5.98 13.72 1.50
N GLY A 94 6.19 12.49 1.04
CA GLY A 94 5.25 11.38 1.20
C GLY A 94 4.74 10.75 -0.11
N GLY A 95 5.39 11.03 -1.24
CA GLY A 95 5.07 10.49 -2.56
C GLY A 95 5.61 9.08 -2.87
N SER A 96 6.24 8.40 -1.91
CA SER A 96 6.59 6.98 -2.06
C SER A 96 5.41 6.10 -1.63
N LEU A 97 5.32 4.90 -2.22
CA LEU A 97 4.33 3.91 -1.79
C LEU A 97 4.48 3.57 -0.30
N SER A 98 5.71 3.45 0.21
CA SER A 98 5.92 3.20 1.64
C SER A 98 5.30 4.28 2.52
N ALA A 99 5.48 5.56 2.18
CA ALA A 99 4.88 6.65 2.95
C ALA A 99 3.34 6.66 2.83
N ALA A 100 2.80 6.26 1.68
CA ALA A 100 1.35 6.09 1.52
C ALA A 100 0.82 4.94 2.39
N LEU A 101 1.50 3.79 2.40
CA LEU A 101 1.13 2.64 3.22
C LEU A 101 1.30 2.89 4.72
N GLU A 102 2.32 3.64 5.14
CA GLU A 102 2.47 4.07 6.53
C GLU A 102 1.30 4.93 7.00
N ARG A 103 0.85 5.87 6.15
CA ARG A 103 -0.36 6.67 6.43
C ARG A 103 -1.60 5.81 6.50
N VAL A 104 -1.79 4.91 5.53
CA VAL A 104 -2.93 3.97 5.52
C VAL A 104 -2.92 3.11 6.77
N ASN A 105 -1.77 2.59 7.19
CA ASN A 105 -1.60 1.82 8.41
C ASN A 105 -1.98 2.64 9.66
N ALA A 106 -1.51 3.89 9.76
CA ALA A 106 -1.82 4.77 10.88
C ALA A 106 -3.33 5.05 11.04
N GLU A 107 -4.07 5.08 9.94
CA GLU A 107 -5.53 5.30 9.93
C GLU A 107 -6.35 4.00 10.07
N LEU A 108 -5.92 2.89 9.45
CA LEU A 108 -6.63 1.61 9.49
C LEU A 108 -6.42 0.84 10.79
N LEU A 109 -5.22 0.89 11.39
CA LEU A 109 -4.94 0.14 12.60
C LEU A 109 -5.89 0.51 13.76
N PRO A 110 -6.18 1.80 14.05
CA PRO A 110 -7.21 2.18 15.02
C PRO A 110 -8.60 1.61 14.72
N VAL A 111 -8.97 1.50 13.44
CA VAL A 111 -10.25 0.89 13.02
C VAL A 111 -10.25 -0.60 13.35
N TYR A 112 -9.21 -1.34 12.97
CA TYR A 112 -9.10 -2.77 13.29
C TYR A 112 -9.09 -3.02 14.80
N VAL A 113 -8.33 -2.21 15.56
CA VAL A 113 -8.34 -2.28 17.03
C VAL A 113 -9.75 -2.03 17.56
N GLY A 114 -10.44 -0.98 17.11
CA GLY A 114 -11.79 -0.67 17.56
C GLY A 114 -12.79 -1.80 17.29
N VAL A 115 -12.76 -2.38 16.08
CA VAL A 115 -13.64 -3.50 15.69
C VAL A 115 -13.39 -4.72 16.57
N GLN A 116 -12.13 -5.03 16.86
CA GLN A 116 -11.75 -6.26 17.56
C GLN A 116 -11.86 -6.14 19.08
N THR A 117 -11.52 -4.97 19.66
CA THR A 117 -11.42 -4.82 21.12
C THR A 117 -12.62 -4.14 21.76
N LYS A 118 -13.38 -3.31 21.03
CA LYS A 118 -14.51 -2.54 21.58
C LYS A 118 -15.93 -3.03 21.21
N PRO A 119 -16.22 -4.32 20.94
CA PRO A 119 -17.63 -4.74 20.83
C PRO A 119 -18.36 -4.63 22.17
N LEU A 120 -19.60 -4.13 22.16
CA LEU A 120 -20.45 -4.05 23.37
C LEU A 120 -20.65 -5.42 24.04
N ALA A 121 -20.65 -6.50 23.27
CA ALA A 121 -20.79 -7.87 23.76
C ALA A 121 -19.52 -8.41 24.46
N CYS A 122 -18.39 -7.73 24.34
CA CYS A 122 -17.06 -8.19 24.76
C CYS A 122 -16.64 -7.64 26.15
N ALA A 123 -17.54 -6.98 26.87
CA ALA A 123 -17.24 -6.46 28.20
C ALA A 123 -17.09 -7.60 29.25
N PRO A 124 -16.14 -7.51 30.19
CA PRO A 124 -15.21 -6.39 30.40
C PRO A 124 -13.83 -6.53 29.74
N ASN A 125 -13.43 -7.67 29.15
CA ASN A 125 -12.04 -7.85 28.70
C ASN A 125 -11.91 -8.73 27.45
N CYS A 126 -11.79 -8.08 26.30
CA CYS A 126 -11.36 -8.66 25.03
C CYS A 126 -10.00 -8.07 24.57
N ASP A 127 -9.60 -6.94 25.15
CA ASP A 127 -8.57 -6.06 24.61
C ASP A 127 -7.24 -6.73 24.26
N ALA A 128 -6.63 -7.49 25.17
CA ALA A 128 -5.29 -8.03 24.95
C ALA A 128 -5.25 -9.14 23.89
N PHE A 129 -6.25 -10.02 23.86
CA PHE A 129 -6.33 -11.12 22.89
C PHE A 129 -6.60 -10.59 21.48
N TYR A 130 -7.54 -9.65 21.37
CA TYR A 130 -8.01 -9.13 20.09
C TYR A 130 -7.12 -8.03 19.51
N LEU A 131 -6.23 -7.43 20.30
CA LEU A 131 -5.21 -6.51 19.79
C LEU A 131 -4.28 -7.21 18.79
N ARG A 132 -3.86 -8.44 19.08
CA ARG A 132 -3.07 -9.26 18.14
C ARG A 132 -3.79 -9.39 16.80
N GLN A 133 -5.08 -9.69 16.85
CA GLN A 133 -5.89 -9.88 15.64
C GLN A 133 -5.99 -8.60 14.79
N ALA A 134 -6.01 -7.42 15.42
CA ALA A 134 -6.00 -6.16 14.69
C ALA A 134 -4.70 -5.95 13.90
N TYR A 135 -3.54 -6.30 14.47
CA TYR A 135 -2.27 -6.25 13.75
C TYR A 135 -2.17 -7.33 12.66
N ASP A 136 -2.66 -8.54 12.94
CA ASP A 136 -2.72 -9.64 11.96
C ASP A 136 -3.58 -9.26 10.74
N MET A 137 -4.72 -8.60 10.93
CA MET A 137 -5.54 -8.08 9.83
C MET A 137 -4.77 -7.12 8.92
N ASN A 138 -3.89 -6.31 9.49
CA ASN A 138 -3.10 -5.37 8.71
C ASN A 138 -1.94 -6.06 7.96
N VAL A 139 -1.30 -7.07 8.55
CA VAL A 139 -0.35 -7.94 7.85
C VAL A 139 -1.01 -8.62 6.66
N ARG A 140 -2.22 -9.17 6.84
CA ARG A 140 -3.01 -9.77 5.74
C ARG A 140 -3.36 -8.78 4.64
N PHE A 141 -3.80 -7.58 5.01
CA PHE A 141 -4.08 -6.51 4.05
C PHE A 141 -2.84 -6.19 3.18
N LEU A 142 -1.68 -6.02 3.81
CA LEU A 142 -0.43 -5.71 3.10
C LEU A 142 0.03 -6.87 2.22
N ASN A 143 -0.08 -8.11 2.68
CA ASN A 143 0.24 -9.29 1.87
C ASN A 143 -0.61 -9.37 0.61
N VAL A 144 -1.94 -9.23 0.74
CA VAL A 144 -2.86 -9.23 -0.41
C VAL A 144 -2.54 -8.07 -1.35
N PHE A 145 -2.34 -6.86 -0.82
CA PHE A 145 -1.99 -5.70 -1.63
C PHE A 145 -0.69 -5.91 -2.44
N ILE A 146 0.35 -6.51 -1.85
CA ILE A 146 1.60 -6.81 -2.57
C ILE A 146 1.39 -7.89 -3.62
N LEU A 147 0.62 -8.94 -3.32
CA LEU A 147 0.30 -9.99 -4.28
C LEU A 147 -0.47 -9.43 -5.50
N ASP A 148 -1.48 -8.59 -5.26
CA ASP A 148 -2.24 -7.92 -6.32
C ASP A 148 -1.33 -7.03 -7.18
N MET A 149 -0.40 -6.30 -6.54
CA MET A 149 0.59 -5.49 -7.27
C MET A 149 1.46 -6.33 -8.19
N ILE A 150 2.01 -7.45 -7.70
CA ILE A 150 2.93 -8.27 -8.53
C ILE A 150 2.18 -9.02 -9.63
N GLU A 151 0.95 -9.47 -9.39
CA GLU A 151 0.12 -10.11 -10.42
C GLU A 151 -0.11 -9.13 -11.56
N ARG A 152 -0.55 -7.91 -11.24
CA ARG A 152 -0.74 -6.86 -12.24
C ARG A 152 0.54 -6.52 -13.01
N LEU A 153 1.69 -6.49 -12.33
CA LEU A 153 2.97 -6.24 -13.00
C LEU A 153 3.41 -7.42 -13.88
N LYS A 154 3.07 -8.66 -13.51
CA LYS A 154 3.35 -9.85 -14.32
C LYS A 154 2.49 -9.88 -15.57
N ASP A 155 1.23 -9.45 -15.52
CA ASP A 155 0.37 -9.31 -16.70
C ASP A 155 1.00 -8.39 -17.75
N ASP A 156 1.65 -7.31 -17.31
CA ASP A 156 2.30 -6.31 -18.17
C ASP A 156 3.77 -6.71 -18.51
N SER A 157 4.23 -7.90 -18.10
CA SER A 157 5.63 -8.33 -18.22
C SER A 157 5.97 -8.96 -19.58
N PRO A 158 7.12 -8.61 -20.20
CA PRO A 158 7.55 -9.21 -21.46
C PRO A 158 8.00 -10.68 -21.34
N ILE A 159 8.15 -11.24 -20.13
CA ILE A 159 8.65 -12.60 -19.91
C ILE A 159 7.66 -13.52 -19.16
N HIS A 160 6.56 -12.98 -18.63
CA HIS A 160 5.52 -13.75 -17.95
C HIS A 160 4.22 -13.82 -18.77
N THR A 161 4.26 -13.41 -20.04
CA THR A 161 3.13 -13.51 -20.97
C THR A 161 2.76 -14.98 -21.18
N GLU A 162 1.48 -15.31 -20.96
CA GLU A 162 0.90 -16.61 -21.32
C GLU A 162 0.83 -16.82 -22.84
#